data_AF-A0A3B8SUH1-F1
#
_entry.id   AF-A0A3B8SUH1-F1
#
_cell.length_a   1.000
_cell.length_b   1.000
_cell.length_c   1.000
_cell.angle_alpha   90.00
_cell.angle_beta   90.00
_cell.angle_gamma   90.00
#
_symmetry.space_group_name_H-M   'P 1'
#
loop_
_entity.id
_entity.type
_entity.pdbx_description
1 polymer ?
#
loop_
_entity_poly.entity_id
_entity_poly.type
_entity_poly.pdbx_seq_one_letter_code
_entity_poly.pdbx_strand_id
1 'polypeptide(L)'
;MNKIELLAPSGDYERLKIACLYGADAIYFGGQNYSLRANAHNFSLEDIASAVSFAHNLNKKVYVTVNIVFHDKDLTGLEEYLKELDHIGVDAIIVSDVVVMDLWKKLNLKLELHISTQASSLNYETVKFYQSLGATRVVLAREATKEDIKRIKEETGIELECFVHGAMCTSISGRCVLSNYATNRDSNRGGCAQVCRFTFDSDKSDQIFSMTPKDLNMINNIEEMIKIGVNSFKVEGRMRSVYYIATVIYTYRHLIDKIVNNTLDDAYTKYSLSILNRCANRDSTEQFFNTLPGKEEQYFLSNRDEISNKDFLGIVDDYNEETNIVTLEQRNYFTPGETVEFFGPNLEATTFTIPENITDEDDNLIEVANHPKMIVKFKCNIKLTKYDMMRKKVFDISQFL
;
A
#
# COMPACT_ATOMS: atom_id res chain seq x y z
N MET A 1 -10.90 -21.18 7.94
CA MET A 1 -11.12 -19.96 7.14
C MET A 1 -10.19 -20.03 5.94
N ASN A 2 -10.63 -19.57 4.76
CA ASN A 2 -9.71 -19.39 3.64
C ASN A 2 -8.63 -18.38 4.04
N LYS A 3 -7.40 -18.57 3.58
CA LYS A 3 -6.30 -17.63 3.85
C LYS A 3 -6.64 -16.27 3.23
N ILE A 4 -6.70 -15.22 4.05
CA ILE A 4 -6.93 -13.84 3.61
C ILE A 4 -5.60 -13.27 3.13
N GLU A 5 -5.57 -12.78 1.90
CA GLU A 5 -4.38 -12.20 1.28
C GLU A 5 -4.24 -10.72 1.63
N LEU A 6 -3.05 -10.30 2.05
CA LEU A 6 -2.66 -8.89 2.11
C LEU A 6 -1.77 -8.55 0.92
N LEU A 7 -2.29 -7.74 -0.01
CA LEU A 7 -1.61 -7.34 -1.23
C LEU A 7 -0.96 -5.95 -1.09
N ALA A 8 0.37 -5.93 -1.12
CA ALA A 8 1.17 -4.72 -0.95
C ALA A 8 1.59 -4.08 -2.28
N PRO A 9 1.56 -2.74 -2.40
CA PRO A 9 2.14 -2.04 -3.55
C PRO A 9 3.66 -2.01 -3.43
N SER A 10 4.35 -2.11 -4.56
CA SER A 10 5.76 -1.73 -4.64
C SER A 10 6.05 -0.73 -5.75
N GLY A 11 6.92 0.22 -5.45
CA GLY A 11 7.47 1.19 -6.39
C GLY A 11 8.89 0.87 -6.85
N ASP A 12 9.61 0.01 -6.13
CA ASP A 12 10.99 -0.41 -6.42
C ASP A 12 11.35 -1.67 -5.63
N TYR A 13 12.58 -2.16 -5.82
CA TYR A 13 13.03 -3.41 -5.19
C TYR A 13 13.19 -3.31 -3.66
N GLU A 14 13.51 -2.12 -3.13
CA GLU A 14 13.62 -1.91 -1.68
C GLU A 14 12.26 -2.05 -0.99
N ARG A 15 11.24 -1.35 -1.49
CA ARG A 15 9.86 -1.43 -0.97
C ARG A 15 9.27 -2.83 -1.11
N LEU A 16 9.63 -3.53 -2.18
CA LEU A 16 9.23 -4.91 -2.41
C LEU A 16 9.73 -5.81 -1.28
N LYS A 17 11.04 -5.75 -0.99
CA LYS A 17 11.66 -6.52 0.10
C LYS A 17 10.98 -6.23 1.43
N ILE A 18 10.83 -4.96 1.76
CA ILE A 18 10.19 -4.52 3.00
C ILE A 18 8.76 -5.05 3.09
N ALA A 19 7.95 -4.90 2.04
CA ALA A 19 6.58 -5.41 2.05
C ALA A 19 6.50 -6.93 2.30
N CYS A 20 7.35 -7.72 1.62
CA CYS A 20 7.39 -9.17 1.79
C CYS A 20 7.78 -9.57 3.22
N LEU A 21 8.79 -8.92 3.79
CA LEU A 21 9.28 -9.20 5.15
C LEU A 21 8.26 -8.79 6.21
N TYR A 22 7.59 -7.66 6.02
CA TYR A 22 6.64 -7.11 6.99
C TYR A 22 5.24 -7.74 6.96
N GLY A 23 5.04 -8.79 6.15
CA GLY A 23 3.85 -9.63 6.24
C GLY A 23 2.90 -9.58 5.05
N ALA A 24 3.25 -8.94 3.93
CA ALA A 24 2.47 -9.07 2.70
C ALA A 24 2.42 -10.54 2.25
N ASP A 25 1.28 -11.00 1.74
CA ASP A 25 1.14 -12.32 1.11
C ASP A 25 1.43 -12.27 -0.38
N ALA A 26 1.17 -11.11 -0.99
CA ALA A 26 1.44 -10.84 -2.38
C ALA A 26 1.92 -9.39 -2.56
N ILE A 27 2.62 -9.14 -3.65
CA ILE A 27 3.08 -7.81 -4.05
C ILE A 27 2.56 -7.46 -5.44
N TYR A 28 2.26 -6.18 -5.68
CA TYR A 28 1.96 -5.71 -7.04
C TYR A 28 2.74 -4.47 -7.43
N PHE A 29 3.10 -4.41 -8.71
CA PHE A 29 3.79 -3.28 -9.31
C PHE A 29 3.46 -3.18 -10.81
N GLY A 30 4.01 -2.19 -11.49
CA GLY A 30 3.93 -2.04 -12.94
C GLY A 30 5.30 -2.21 -13.57
N GLY A 31 5.32 -2.78 -14.77
CA GLY A 31 6.50 -2.70 -15.63
C GLY A 31 6.67 -1.29 -16.19
N GLN A 32 7.72 -1.09 -16.97
CA GLN A 32 8.01 0.18 -17.65
C GLN A 32 6.89 0.64 -18.58
N ASN A 33 6.13 -0.31 -19.15
CA ASN A 33 5.02 -0.07 -20.05
C ASN A 33 3.69 -0.54 -19.42
N TYR A 34 2.57 -0.07 -19.98
CA TYR A 34 1.21 -0.57 -19.72
C TYR A 34 0.67 -0.44 -18.29
N SER A 35 1.30 0.37 -17.42
CA SER A 35 0.82 0.63 -16.05
C SER A 35 0.38 2.08 -15.82
N LEU A 36 -0.68 2.28 -15.03
CA LEU A 36 -1.16 3.61 -14.59
C LEU A 36 -0.20 4.39 -13.68
N ARG A 37 0.97 3.84 -13.36
CA ARG A 37 2.01 4.56 -12.64
C ARG A 37 3.35 4.45 -13.33
N ALA A 38 3.36 4.30 -14.66
CA ALA A 38 4.57 4.19 -15.48
C ALA A 38 5.54 5.40 -15.39
N ASN A 39 5.23 6.46 -14.64
CA ASN A 39 6.18 7.53 -14.32
C ASN A 39 6.96 7.31 -13.01
N ALA A 40 6.75 6.19 -12.31
CA ALA A 40 7.58 5.77 -11.18
C ALA A 40 8.84 5.05 -11.67
N HIS A 41 9.80 4.78 -10.79
CA HIS A 41 10.97 3.93 -11.06
C HIS A 41 10.51 2.50 -11.41
N ASN A 42 10.07 2.26 -12.64
CA ASN A 42 9.43 1.00 -12.99
C ASN A 42 10.44 -0.13 -13.20
N PHE A 43 9.95 -1.34 -12.97
CA PHE A 43 10.69 -2.57 -13.14
C PHE A 43 10.88 -2.87 -14.63
N SER A 44 12.14 -3.02 -15.05
CA SER A 44 12.51 -3.71 -16.30
C SER A 44 12.12 -5.19 -16.24
N LEU A 45 12.10 -5.92 -17.35
CA LEU A 45 11.81 -7.37 -17.32
C LEU A 45 12.79 -8.12 -16.41
N GLU A 46 14.06 -7.70 -16.37
CA GLU A 46 15.09 -8.24 -15.48
C GLU A 46 14.77 -7.96 -14.01
N ASP A 47 14.30 -6.76 -13.69
CA ASP A 47 13.85 -6.41 -12.34
C ASP A 47 12.61 -7.23 -11.95
N ILE A 48 11.67 -7.47 -12.87
CA ILE A 48 10.49 -8.31 -12.64
C ILE A 48 10.93 -9.74 -12.35
N ALA A 49 11.86 -10.31 -13.12
CA ALA A 49 12.37 -11.66 -12.87
C ALA A 49 13.06 -11.77 -11.49
N SER A 50 13.85 -10.76 -11.12
CA SER A 50 14.48 -10.68 -9.80
C SER A 50 13.45 -10.57 -8.67
N ALA A 51 12.41 -9.76 -8.87
CA ALA A 51 11.28 -9.60 -7.94
C ALA A 51 10.51 -10.91 -7.74
N VAL A 52 10.19 -11.62 -8.82
CA VAL A 52 9.52 -12.93 -8.80
C VAL A 52 10.36 -13.94 -8.04
N SER A 53 11.64 -14.08 -8.38
CA SER A 53 12.55 -15.01 -7.69
C SER A 53 12.63 -14.71 -6.19
N PHE A 54 12.80 -13.45 -5.80
CA PHE A 54 12.85 -13.06 -4.38
C PHE A 54 11.54 -13.35 -3.64
N ALA A 55 10.40 -12.97 -4.20
CA ALA A 55 9.09 -13.17 -3.57
C ALA A 55 8.75 -14.66 -3.44
N HIS A 56 9.00 -15.45 -4.49
CA HIS A 56 8.75 -16.90 -4.50
C HIS A 56 9.62 -17.64 -3.47
N ASN A 57 10.87 -17.23 -3.27
CA ASN A 57 11.73 -17.76 -2.20
C ASN A 57 11.15 -17.55 -0.79
N LEU A 58 10.27 -16.56 -0.62
CA LEU A 58 9.54 -16.29 0.62
C LEU A 58 8.10 -16.83 0.60
N ASN A 59 7.74 -17.65 -0.41
CA ASN A 59 6.38 -18.16 -0.67
C ASN A 59 5.33 -17.03 -0.81
N LYS A 60 5.71 -15.92 -1.44
CA LYS A 60 4.85 -14.77 -1.72
C LYS A 60 4.55 -14.69 -3.21
N LYS A 61 3.36 -14.20 -3.58
CA LYS A 61 2.94 -14.04 -4.98
C LYS A 61 3.31 -12.68 -5.56
N VAL A 62 3.45 -12.58 -6.87
CA VAL A 62 3.77 -11.36 -7.62
C VAL A 62 2.74 -11.08 -8.70
N TYR A 63 2.16 -9.88 -8.66
CA TYR A 63 1.17 -9.43 -9.63
C TYR A 63 1.65 -8.21 -10.42
N VAL A 64 1.50 -8.25 -11.75
CA VAL A 64 1.94 -7.16 -12.64
C VAL A 64 0.73 -6.43 -13.23
N THR A 65 0.72 -5.10 -13.10
CA THR A 65 -0.34 -4.27 -13.67
C THR A 65 -0.15 -4.05 -15.17
N VAL A 66 -1.20 -4.33 -15.94
CA VAL A 66 -1.32 -4.12 -17.40
C VAL A 66 -2.67 -3.43 -17.64
N ASN A 67 -2.83 -2.25 -17.05
CA ASN A 67 -4.14 -1.64 -16.78
C ASN A 67 -4.23 -0.18 -17.22
N ILE A 68 -3.56 0.21 -18.30
CA ILE A 68 -3.86 1.48 -18.98
C ILE A 68 -5.11 1.33 -19.86
N VAL A 69 -5.68 2.45 -20.28
CA VAL A 69 -6.60 2.49 -21.43
C VAL A 69 -5.77 2.42 -22.71
N PHE A 70 -5.95 1.35 -23.49
CA PHE A 70 -5.14 1.08 -24.68
C PHE A 70 -5.62 1.87 -25.89
N HIS A 71 -4.67 2.38 -26.69
CA HIS A 71 -4.91 2.85 -28.05
C HIS A 71 -4.10 1.96 -29.01
N ASP A 72 -4.38 2.02 -30.31
CA ASP A 72 -3.74 1.18 -31.33
C ASP A 72 -2.20 1.13 -31.23
N LYS A 73 -1.57 2.29 -30.95
CA LYS A 73 -0.11 2.38 -30.78
C LYS A 73 0.43 1.54 -29.63
N ASP A 74 -0.38 1.30 -28.60
CA ASP A 74 0.00 0.54 -27.40
C ASP A 74 -0.14 -0.97 -27.60
N LEU A 75 -0.82 -1.41 -28.67
CA LEU A 75 -0.93 -2.83 -28.99
C LEU A 75 0.38 -3.39 -29.53
N THR A 76 1.25 -2.53 -30.06
CA THR A 76 2.59 -2.94 -30.55
C THR A 76 3.43 -3.40 -29.36
N GLY A 77 3.94 -4.63 -29.41
CA GLY A 77 4.78 -5.23 -28.36
C GLY A 77 4.03 -5.81 -27.16
N LEU A 78 2.70 -5.67 -27.12
CA LEU A 78 1.89 -6.14 -25.99
C LEU A 78 1.90 -7.67 -25.88
N GLU A 79 1.79 -8.38 -27.01
CA GLU A 79 1.78 -9.86 -27.00
C GLU A 79 3.10 -10.42 -26.48
N GLU A 80 4.23 -9.89 -26.95
CA GLU A 80 5.56 -10.27 -26.50
C GLU A 80 5.72 -10.00 -25.01
N TYR A 81 5.31 -8.82 -24.55
CA TYR A 81 5.37 -8.46 -23.14
C TYR A 81 4.56 -9.43 -22.25
N LEU A 82 3.34 -9.79 -22.65
CA LEU A 82 2.50 -10.74 -21.90
C LEU A 82 3.11 -12.15 -21.85
N LYS A 83 3.72 -12.62 -22.95
CA LYS A 83 4.43 -13.91 -23.00
C LYS A 83 5.64 -13.91 -22.07
N GLU A 84 6.39 -12.81 -22.02
CA GLU A 84 7.55 -12.68 -21.13
C GLU A 84 7.13 -12.70 -19.66
N LEU A 85 6.04 -12.01 -19.28
CA LEU A 85 5.53 -12.07 -17.90
C LEU A 85 5.14 -13.51 -17.49
N ASP A 86 4.50 -14.27 -18.39
CA ASP A 86 4.14 -15.68 -18.16
C ASP A 86 5.37 -16.57 -18.05
N HIS A 87 6.36 -16.38 -18.92
CA HIS A 87 7.62 -17.11 -18.91
C HIS A 87 8.44 -16.85 -17.63
N ILE A 88 8.47 -15.60 -17.15
CA ILE A 88 9.13 -15.21 -15.90
C ILE A 88 8.47 -15.89 -14.69
N GLY A 89 7.19 -16.27 -14.79
CA GLY A 89 6.44 -16.87 -13.70
C GLY A 89 5.72 -15.84 -12.82
N VAL A 90 5.29 -14.71 -13.41
CA VAL A 90 4.36 -13.80 -12.73
C VAL A 90 3.07 -14.54 -12.39
N ASP A 91 2.59 -14.42 -11.15
CA ASP A 91 1.43 -15.17 -10.67
C ASP A 91 0.11 -14.66 -11.28
N ALA A 92 -0.01 -13.35 -11.49
CA ALA A 92 -1.19 -12.74 -12.09
C ALA A 92 -0.90 -11.43 -12.81
N ILE A 93 -1.72 -11.10 -13.82
CA ILE A 93 -1.80 -9.75 -14.38
C ILE A 93 -3.08 -9.05 -13.91
N ILE A 94 -2.96 -7.76 -13.59
CA ILE A 94 -4.09 -6.91 -13.21
C ILE A 94 -4.44 -6.02 -14.41
N VAL A 95 -5.60 -6.26 -15.03
CA VAL A 95 -5.98 -5.71 -16.34
C VAL A 95 -7.28 -4.91 -16.30
N SER A 96 -7.46 -3.94 -17.18
CA SER A 96 -8.73 -3.19 -17.33
C SER A 96 -9.34 -3.31 -18.72
N ASP A 97 -8.51 -3.48 -19.75
CA ASP A 97 -8.94 -3.49 -21.14
C ASP A 97 -9.25 -4.91 -21.64
N VAL A 98 -10.37 -5.05 -22.36
CA VAL A 98 -10.83 -6.33 -22.91
C VAL A 98 -9.86 -6.89 -23.97
N VAL A 99 -9.08 -6.04 -24.63
CA VAL A 99 -8.06 -6.52 -25.58
C VAL A 99 -6.99 -7.36 -24.89
N VAL A 100 -6.59 -7.00 -23.68
CA VAL A 100 -5.59 -7.75 -22.90
C VAL A 100 -6.17 -9.09 -22.45
N MET A 101 -7.46 -9.12 -22.07
CA MET A 101 -8.16 -10.35 -21.68
C MET A 101 -8.30 -11.32 -22.86
N ASP A 102 -8.64 -10.80 -24.05
CA ASP A 102 -8.73 -11.59 -25.28
C ASP A 102 -7.35 -12.14 -25.70
N LEU A 103 -6.30 -11.33 -25.63
CA LEU A 103 -4.93 -11.77 -25.90
C LEU A 103 -4.47 -12.83 -24.88
N TRP A 104 -4.71 -12.62 -23.59
CA TRP A 104 -4.40 -13.61 -22.55
C TRP A 104 -4.99 -14.99 -22.88
N LYS A 105 -6.25 -15.01 -23.34
CA LYS A 105 -6.94 -16.23 -23.76
C LYS A 105 -6.38 -16.82 -25.05
N LYS A 106 -6.15 -16.01 -26.09
CA LYS A 106 -5.60 -16.44 -27.39
C LYS A 106 -4.19 -17.01 -27.27
N LEU A 107 -3.37 -16.42 -26.39
CA LEU A 107 -2.01 -16.83 -26.12
C LEU A 107 -1.94 -18.02 -25.15
N ASN A 108 -3.06 -18.40 -24.53
CA ASN A 108 -3.16 -19.50 -23.57
C ASN A 108 -2.14 -19.36 -22.42
N LEU A 109 -2.08 -18.16 -21.85
CA LEU A 109 -1.18 -17.84 -20.73
C LEU A 109 -1.64 -18.56 -19.45
N LYS A 110 -0.69 -18.88 -18.57
CA LYS A 110 -0.92 -19.63 -17.32
C LYS A 110 -1.14 -18.71 -16.12
N LEU A 111 -0.52 -17.54 -16.13
CA LEU A 111 -0.71 -16.51 -15.11
C LEU A 111 -2.19 -16.17 -14.95
N GLU A 112 -2.61 -15.85 -13.72
CA GLU A 112 -4.01 -15.54 -13.43
C GLU A 112 -4.43 -14.18 -14.02
N LEU A 113 -5.72 -14.06 -14.33
CA LEU A 113 -6.32 -12.84 -14.86
C LEU A 113 -7.13 -12.12 -13.78
N HIS A 114 -6.62 -11.00 -13.27
CA HIS A 114 -7.28 -10.18 -12.26
C HIS A 114 -7.83 -8.89 -12.89
N ILE A 115 -9.08 -8.53 -12.58
CA ILE A 115 -9.69 -7.30 -13.11
C ILE A 115 -9.33 -6.11 -12.23
N SER A 116 -8.76 -5.09 -12.83
CA SER A 116 -8.37 -3.84 -12.19
C SER A 116 -9.58 -3.01 -11.78
N THR A 117 -9.46 -2.27 -10.68
CA THR A 117 -10.42 -1.23 -10.26
C THR A 117 -10.70 -0.19 -11.34
N GLN A 118 -9.80 -0.06 -12.33
CA GLN A 118 -10.02 0.78 -13.50
C GLN A 118 -11.24 0.39 -14.34
N ALA A 119 -11.69 -0.85 -14.25
CA ALA A 119 -12.89 -1.34 -14.92
C ALA A 119 -14.21 -0.86 -14.25
N SER A 120 -14.13 -0.13 -13.12
CA SER A 120 -15.29 0.39 -12.38
C SER A 120 -16.31 -0.69 -11.96
N SER A 121 -15.85 -1.87 -11.55
CA SER A 121 -16.73 -3.01 -11.24
C SER A 121 -17.52 -2.79 -9.96
N LEU A 122 -18.85 -2.64 -10.10
CA LEU A 122 -19.80 -2.29 -9.03
C LEU A 122 -21.06 -3.17 -8.98
N ASN A 123 -21.20 -4.15 -9.88
CA ASN A 123 -22.37 -5.02 -9.92
C ASN A 123 -21.99 -6.44 -10.35
N TYR A 124 -22.81 -7.41 -9.95
CA TYR A 124 -22.52 -8.83 -10.16
C TYR A 124 -22.59 -9.24 -11.64
N GLU A 125 -23.43 -8.62 -12.46
CA GLU A 125 -23.51 -8.91 -13.92
C GLU A 125 -22.20 -8.57 -14.64
N THR A 126 -21.62 -7.42 -14.31
CA THR A 126 -20.31 -7.01 -14.82
C THR A 126 -19.22 -7.99 -14.39
N VAL A 127 -19.28 -8.47 -13.14
CA VAL A 127 -18.35 -9.48 -12.63
C VAL A 127 -18.53 -10.84 -13.33
N LYS A 128 -19.77 -11.29 -13.56
CA LYS A 128 -20.08 -12.50 -14.34
C LYS A 128 -19.56 -12.41 -15.77
N PHE A 129 -19.66 -11.22 -16.39
CA PHE A 129 -19.06 -10.97 -17.70
C PHE A 129 -17.54 -11.18 -17.67
N TYR A 130 -16.83 -10.59 -16.71
CA TYR A 130 -15.39 -10.81 -16.59
C TYR A 130 -15.02 -12.26 -16.26
N GLN A 131 -15.81 -12.97 -15.44
CA GLN A 131 -15.65 -14.42 -15.23
C GLN A 131 -15.73 -15.19 -16.55
N SER A 132 -16.66 -14.84 -17.44
CA SER A 132 -16.79 -15.49 -18.75
C SER A 132 -15.58 -15.26 -19.67
N LEU A 133 -14.81 -14.19 -19.42
CA LEU A 133 -13.56 -13.90 -20.10
C LEU A 133 -12.34 -14.59 -19.45
N GLY A 134 -12.53 -15.28 -18.31
CA GLY A 134 -11.48 -16.03 -17.62
C GLY A 134 -10.93 -15.36 -16.37
N ALA A 135 -11.53 -14.26 -15.91
CA ALA A 135 -11.09 -13.61 -14.68
C ALA A 135 -11.26 -14.53 -13.46
N THR A 136 -10.21 -14.61 -12.63
CA THR A 136 -10.22 -15.37 -11.37
C THR A 136 -10.47 -14.47 -10.16
N ARG A 137 -10.17 -13.17 -10.29
CA ARG A 137 -10.32 -12.17 -9.23
C ARG A 137 -10.77 -10.84 -9.79
N VAL A 138 -11.59 -10.10 -9.04
CA VAL A 138 -11.97 -8.72 -9.37
C VAL A 138 -11.59 -7.77 -8.25
N VAL A 139 -10.79 -6.76 -8.60
CA VAL A 139 -10.53 -5.59 -7.77
C VAL A 139 -11.72 -4.64 -7.91
N LEU A 140 -12.54 -4.56 -6.87
CA LEU A 140 -13.74 -3.74 -6.91
C LEU A 140 -13.40 -2.24 -6.98
N ALA A 141 -14.35 -1.47 -7.50
CA ALA A 141 -14.26 -0.01 -7.47
C ALA A 141 -14.26 0.47 -6.00
N ARG A 142 -13.56 1.57 -5.70
CA ARG A 142 -13.40 2.07 -4.32
C ARG A 142 -14.67 2.68 -3.75
N GLU A 143 -15.64 2.93 -4.61
CA GLU A 143 -16.99 3.38 -4.30
C GLU A 143 -17.99 2.23 -4.10
N ALA A 144 -17.54 0.98 -4.13
CA ALA A 144 -18.39 -0.18 -3.81
C ALA A 144 -18.81 -0.15 -2.35
N THR A 145 -20.12 -0.17 -2.11
CA THR A 145 -20.69 -0.23 -0.76
C THR A 145 -20.56 -1.64 -0.19
N LYS A 146 -20.74 -1.77 1.12
CA LYS A 146 -20.85 -3.07 1.80
C LYS A 146 -21.89 -3.98 1.16
N GLU A 147 -23.06 -3.43 0.80
CA GLU A 147 -24.14 -4.15 0.14
C GLU A 147 -23.74 -4.62 -1.28
N ASP A 148 -23.02 -3.79 -2.03
CA ASP A 148 -22.50 -4.17 -3.35
C ASP A 148 -21.51 -5.33 -3.23
N ILE A 149 -20.55 -5.23 -2.32
CA ILE A 149 -19.52 -6.26 -2.10
C ILE A 149 -20.19 -7.58 -1.72
N LYS A 150 -21.13 -7.55 -0.78
CA LYS A 150 -21.88 -8.73 -0.34
C LYS A 150 -22.65 -9.36 -1.49
N ARG A 151 -23.44 -8.56 -2.23
CA ARG A 151 -24.24 -9.05 -3.35
C ARG A 151 -23.37 -9.65 -4.46
N ILE A 152 -22.28 -8.99 -4.82
CA ILE A 152 -21.33 -9.50 -5.81
C ILE A 152 -20.74 -10.83 -5.33
N LYS A 153 -20.34 -10.93 -4.06
CA LYS A 153 -19.79 -12.17 -3.53
C LYS A 153 -20.78 -13.33 -3.61
N GLU A 154 -22.01 -13.11 -3.17
CA GLU A 154 -23.09 -14.10 -3.16
C GLU A 154 -23.45 -14.58 -4.58
N GLU A 155 -23.52 -13.65 -5.54
CA GLU A 155 -23.97 -13.94 -6.91
C GLU A 155 -22.93 -14.59 -7.82
N THR A 156 -21.64 -14.41 -7.51
CA THR A 156 -20.54 -14.77 -8.43
C THR A 156 -19.56 -15.78 -7.86
N GLY A 157 -19.40 -15.82 -6.54
CA GLY A 157 -18.41 -16.65 -5.86
C GLY A 157 -16.95 -16.32 -6.19
N ILE A 158 -16.66 -15.35 -7.07
CA ILE A 158 -15.30 -15.00 -7.50
C ILE A 158 -14.46 -14.49 -6.32
N GLU A 159 -13.14 -14.52 -6.46
CA GLU A 159 -12.28 -13.81 -5.53
C GLU A 159 -12.50 -12.29 -5.63
N LEU A 160 -12.78 -11.67 -4.48
CA LEU A 160 -12.91 -10.22 -4.39
C LEU A 160 -11.67 -9.61 -3.75
N GLU A 161 -11.16 -8.56 -4.38
CA GLU A 161 -10.09 -7.72 -3.86
C GLU A 161 -10.62 -6.31 -3.62
N CYS A 162 -10.40 -5.78 -2.43
CA CYS A 162 -10.84 -4.44 -2.05
C CYS A 162 -9.65 -3.60 -1.59
N PHE A 163 -9.63 -2.33 -1.98
CA PHE A 163 -8.69 -1.39 -1.38
C PHE A 163 -9.06 -1.19 0.10
N VAL A 164 -8.06 -1.21 0.99
CA VAL A 164 -8.27 -0.99 2.43
C VAL A 164 -7.56 0.24 2.96
N HIS A 165 -6.56 0.73 2.25
CA HIS A 165 -5.73 1.82 2.74
C HIS A 165 -5.11 2.65 1.61
N GLY A 166 -4.98 3.95 1.84
CA GLY A 166 -4.20 4.86 1.00
C GLY A 166 -5.04 5.88 0.21
N ALA A 167 -4.40 6.55 -0.76
CA ALA A 167 -4.96 7.76 -1.36
C ALA A 167 -6.25 7.53 -2.15
N MET A 168 -7.32 8.28 -1.86
CA MET A 168 -8.59 8.23 -2.60
C MET A 168 -8.62 9.12 -3.85
N CYS A 169 -9.53 8.77 -4.77
CA CYS A 169 -9.86 9.54 -5.97
C CYS A 169 -11.16 10.31 -5.76
N THR A 170 -11.27 11.51 -6.33
CA THR A 170 -12.55 12.28 -6.30
C THR A 170 -13.54 11.81 -7.36
N SER A 171 -13.04 11.17 -8.43
CA SER A 171 -13.86 10.64 -9.53
C SER A 171 -14.10 9.15 -9.34
N ILE A 172 -15.16 8.65 -9.97
CA ILE A 172 -15.43 7.21 -10.16
C ILE A 172 -14.17 6.48 -10.62
N SER A 173 -13.93 5.30 -10.05
CA SER A 173 -12.68 4.54 -10.26
C SER A 173 -12.45 4.29 -11.75
N GLY A 174 -11.31 4.77 -12.29
CA GLY A 174 -10.96 4.63 -13.71
C GLY A 174 -11.64 5.57 -14.69
N ARG A 175 -12.41 6.57 -14.22
CA ARG A 175 -13.20 7.49 -15.06
C ARG A 175 -12.79 8.96 -14.92
N CYS A 176 -11.59 9.25 -14.43
CA CYS A 176 -11.15 10.62 -14.24
C CYS A 176 -10.69 11.24 -15.57
N VAL A 177 -11.16 12.46 -15.88
CA VAL A 177 -10.75 13.26 -17.05
C VAL A 177 -10.16 14.62 -16.67
N LEU A 178 -10.11 14.94 -15.37
CA LEU A 178 -9.63 16.23 -14.87
C LEU A 178 -8.19 16.52 -15.29
N SER A 179 -7.32 15.51 -15.22
CA SER A 179 -5.91 15.64 -15.59
C SER A 179 -5.74 15.91 -17.08
N ASN A 180 -6.53 15.23 -17.92
CA ASN A 180 -6.53 15.42 -19.36
C ASN A 180 -6.92 16.86 -19.71
N TYR A 181 -7.98 17.38 -19.09
CA TYR A 181 -8.47 18.73 -19.36
C TYR A 181 -7.55 19.82 -18.82
N ALA A 182 -7.15 19.73 -17.55
CA ALA A 182 -6.45 20.83 -16.88
C ALA A 182 -4.93 20.86 -17.17
N THR A 183 -4.32 19.71 -17.49
CA THR A 183 -2.86 19.61 -17.61
C THR A 183 -2.39 18.94 -18.89
N ASN A 184 -3.30 18.50 -19.75
CA ASN A 184 -3.00 17.70 -20.94
C ASN A 184 -2.20 16.41 -20.62
N ARG A 185 -2.36 15.87 -19.41
CA ARG A 185 -1.76 14.61 -18.98
C ARG A 185 -2.84 13.57 -18.76
N ASP A 186 -2.77 12.45 -19.47
CA ASP A 186 -3.84 11.46 -19.46
C ASP A 186 -3.91 10.65 -18.15
N SER A 187 -4.92 10.90 -17.31
CA SER A 187 -5.06 10.19 -16.03
C SER A 187 -5.30 8.70 -16.17
N ASN A 188 -5.88 8.23 -17.27
CA ASN A 188 -6.19 6.82 -17.48
C ASN A 188 -5.07 6.05 -18.19
N ARG A 189 -3.93 6.74 -18.41
CA ARG A 189 -2.68 6.18 -18.95
C ARG A 189 -1.46 6.53 -18.09
N GLY A 190 -1.69 6.79 -16.80
CA GLY A 190 -0.66 7.06 -15.80
C GLY A 190 -0.14 8.49 -15.71
N GLY A 191 -0.81 9.42 -16.39
CA GLY A 191 -0.53 10.85 -16.37
C GLY A 191 -1.24 11.64 -15.27
N CYS A 192 -1.91 11.01 -14.29
CA CYS A 192 -2.69 11.73 -13.28
C CYS A 192 -1.86 12.80 -12.53
N ALA A 193 -2.15 14.08 -12.80
CA ALA A 193 -1.52 15.23 -12.17
C ALA A 193 -2.07 15.54 -10.77
N GLN A 194 -3.04 14.75 -10.29
CA GLN A 194 -3.72 14.95 -9.02
C GLN A 194 -4.42 16.33 -8.92
N VAL A 195 -5.05 16.77 -10.01
CA VAL A 195 -5.78 18.05 -10.10
C VAL A 195 -6.81 18.23 -8.99
N CYS A 196 -7.46 17.15 -8.54
CA CYS A 196 -8.38 17.19 -7.41
C CYS A 196 -7.73 17.62 -6.08
N ARG A 197 -6.39 17.66 -6.02
CA ARG A 197 -5.61 18.12 -4.88
C ARG A 197 -5.11 19.54 -5.00
N PHE A 198 -5.41 20.22 -6.10
CA PHE A 198 -5.10 21.64 -6.26
C PHE A 198 -6.07 22.48 -5.45
N THR A 199 -5.64 23.71 -5.17
CA THR A 199 -6.47 24.76 -4.60
C THR A 199 -7.03 25.62 -5.72
N PHE A 200 -8.29 25.99 -5.62
CA PHE A 200 -9.01 26.79 -6.61
C PHE A 200 -9.59 28.04 -5.96
N ASP A 201 -9.57 29.15 -6.68
CA ASP A 201 -10.28 30.36 -6.27
C ASP A 201 -11.79 30.18 -6.46
N SER A 202 -12.58 30.78 -5.57
CA SER A 202 -14.04 30.76 -5.62
C SER A 202 -14.56 32.10 -6.14
N ASP A 203 -15.36 32.08 -7.20
CA ASP A 203 -16.01 33.29 -7.73
C ASP A 203 -17.06 33.87 -6.76
N LYS A 204 -17.46 33.11 -5.73
CA LYS A 204 -18.56 33.45 -4.80
C LYS A 204 -18.08 33.77 -3.38
N SER A 205 -16.80 33.57 -3.09
CA SER A 205 -16.23 33.81 -1.76
C SER A 205 -14.73 33.98 -1.84
N ASP A 206 -14.15 34.73 -0.90
CA ASP A 206 -12.69 34.82 -0.73
C ASP A 206 -12.06 33.52 -0.17
N GLN A 207 -12.83 32.44 -0.10
CA GLN A 207 -12.36 31.16 0.42
C GLN A 207 -11.74 30.32 -0.70
N ILE A 208 -10.52 29.85 -0.46
CA ILE A 208 -9.85 28.90 -1.32
C ILE A 208 -10.56 27.54 -1.20
N PHE A 209 -11.00 27.03 -2.34
CA PHE A 209 -11.69 25.76 -2.48
C PHE A 209 -10.70 24.62 -2.77
N SER A 210 -11.00 23.44 -2.23
CA SER A 210 -10.33 22.19 -2.60
C SER A 210 -11.39 21.11 -2.82
N MET A 211 -11.03 20.09 -3.60
CA MET A 211 -11.85 18.89 -3.79
C MET A 211 -11.10 17.61 -3.40
N THR A 212 -10.20 17.73 -2.43
CA THR A 212 -9.33 16.61 -2.03
C THR A 212 -10.11 15.65 -1.15
N PRO A 213 -10.30 14.38 -1.53
CA PRO A 213 -10.84 13.40 -0.60
C PRO A 213 -9.81 13.09 0.49
N LYS A 214 -10.28 12.80 1.70
CA LYS A 214 -9.47 12.15 2.74
C LYS A 214 -8.98 10.78 2.25
N ASP A 215 -7.88 10.28 2.80
CA ASP A 215 -7.37 8.97 2.40
C ASP A 215 -8.31 7.84 2.90
N LEU A 216 -8.24 6.67 2.27
CA LEU A 216 -8.98 5.49 2.69
C LEU A 216 -8.29 4.83 3.88
N ASN A 217 -9.07 4.41 4.87
CA ASN A 217 -8.61 3.57 5.97
C ASN A 217 -9.75 2.68 6.49
N MET A 218 -9.66 1.39 6.18
CA MET A 218 -10.67 0.37 6.50
C MET A 218 -10.37 -0.41 7.77
N ILE A 219 -9.44 0.04 8.62
CA ILE A 219 -8.96 -0.73 9.78
C ILE A 219 -10.10 -1.21 10.69
N ASN A 220 -11.14 -0.39 10.86
CA ASN A 220 -12.31 -0.70 11.69
C ASN A 220 -13.29 -1.69 11.04
N ASN A 221 -13.17 -1.94 9.73
CA ASN A 221 -14.12 -2.76 8.98
C ASN A 221 -13.52 -4.07 8.48
N ILE A 222 -12.24 -4.35 8.72
CA ILE A 222 -11.56 -5.56 8.22
C ILE A 222 -12.26 -6.84 8.67
N GLU A 223 -12.66 -6.94 9.94
CA GLU A 223 -13.35 -8.13 10.45
C GLU A 223 -14.66 -8.38 9.68
N GLU A 224 -15.42 -7.33 9.41
CA GLU A 224 -16.66 -7.40 8.66
C GLU A 224 -16.43 -7.75 7.18
N MET A 225 -15.41 -7.17 6.54
CA MET A 225 -15.05 -7.51 5.16
C MET A 225 -14.63 -8.99 5.02
N ILE A 226 -13.91 -9.54 6.00
CA ILE A 226 -13.59 -10.97 6.08
C ILE A 226 -14.88 -11.80 6.17
N LYS A 227 -15.83 -11.41 7.05
CA LYS A 227 -17.12 -12.09 7.21
C LYS A 227 -17.96 -12.08 5.92
N ILE A 228 -17.92 -11.00 5.15
CA ILE A 228 -18.59 -10.89 3.84
C ILE A 228 -17.95 -11.81 2.80
N GLY A 229 -16.67 -12.14 2.96
CA GLY A 229 -15.94 -13.05 2.07
C GLY A 229 -15.01 -12.34 1.08
N VAL A 230 -14.50 -11.14 1.42
CA VAL A 230 -13.39 -10.51 0.70
C VAL A 230 -12.15 -11.39 0.81
N ASN A 231 -11.48 -11.65 -0.31
CA ASN A 231 -10.35 -12.58 -0.41
C ASN A 231 -9.00 -11.88 -0.26
N SER A 232 -8.88 -10.67 -0.80
CA SER A 232 -7.64 -9.90 -0.82
C SER A 232 -7.86 -8.46 -0.38
N PHE A 233 -6.99 -7.99 0.52
CA PHE A 233 -6.93 -6.61 0.97
C PHE A 233 -5.76 -5.90 0.29
N LYS A 234 -6.10 -4.92 -0.55
CA LYS A 234 -5.13 -4.18 -1.35
C LYS A 234 -4.77 -2.85 -0.72
N VAL A 235 -3.48 -2.59 -0.59
CA VAL A 235 -2.98 -1.29 -0.14
C VAL A 235 -2.60 -0.42 -1.35
N GLU A 236 -2.98 0.86 -1.32
CA GLU A 236 -2.50 1.88 -2.26
C GLU A 236 -1.28 2.59 -1.67
N GLY A 237 -0.25 2.83 -2.48
CA GLY A 237 0.98 3.42 -1.96
C GLY A 237 2.25 3.19 -2.77
N ARG A 238 2.18 2.91 -4.08
CA ARG A 238 3.39 2.63 -4.89
C ARG A 238 4.46 3.73 -4.82
N MET A 239 4.05 4.98 -4.56
CA MET A 239 4.95 6.14 -4.43
C MET A 239 5.25 6.54 -2.97
N ARG A 240 4.82 5.74 -1.98
CA ARG A 240 5.01 6.06 -0.56
C ARG A 240 6.41 5.67 -0.08
N SER A 241 6.81 6.10 1.11
CA SER A 241 8.13 5.75 1.68
C SER A 241 8.18 4.29 2.12
N VAL A 242 9.38 3.75 2.31
CA VAL A 242 9.59 2.41 2.89
C VAL A 242 8.94 2.29 4.27
N TYR A 243 9.02 3.34 5.10
CA TYR A 243 8.37 3.39 6.41
C TYR A 243 6.85 3.31 6.33
N TYR A 244 6.25 3.95 5.32
CA TYR A 244 4.81 3.85 5.10
C TYR A 244 4.41 2.41 4.76
N ILE A 245 5.14 1.79 3.83
CA ILE A 245 4.87 0.40 3.43
C ILE A 245 5.04 -0.53 4.64
N ALA A 246 6.15 -0.45 5.36
CA ALA A 246 6.39 -1.25 6.55
C ALA A 246 5.27 -1.09 7.58
N THR A 247 4.94 0.15 7.96
CA THR A 247 3.92 0.45 8.99
C THR A 247 2.55 -0.07 8.58
N VAL A 248 2.10 0.23 7.36
CA VAL A 248 0.76 -0.18 6.90
C VAL A 248 0.66 -1.69 6.79
N ILE A 249 1.63 -2.35 6.16
CA ILE A 249 1.59 -3.81 5.99
C ILE A 249 1.69 -4.53 7.34
N TYR A 250 2.59 -4.09 8.22
CA TYR A 250 2.69 -4.59 9.60
C TYR A 250 1.33 -4.50 10.31
N THR A 251 0.74 -3.31 10.35
CA THR A 251 -0.49 -3.07 11.11
C THR A 251 -1.65 -3.91 10.57
N TYR A 252 -1.85 -3.97 9.24
CA TYR A 252 -2.91 -4.79 8.67
C TYR A 252 -2.64 -6.29 8.85
N ARG A 253 -1.41 -6.78 8.68
CA ARG A 253 -1.09 -8.19 8.87
C ARG A 253 -1.41 -8.64 10.29
N HIS A 254 -0.93 -7.91 11.30
CA HIS A 254 -1.20 -8.25 12.70
C HIS A 254 -2.68 -8.13 13.05
N LEU A 255 -3.41 -7.15 12.51
CA LEU A 255 -4.86 -7.06 12.70
C LEU A 255 -5.57 -8.28 12.10
N ILE A 256 -5.26 -8.66 10.85
CA ILE A 256 -5.84 -9.82 10.18
C ILE A 256 -5.53 -11.10 10.96
N ASP A 257 -4.29 -11.27 11.43
CA ASP A 257 -3.90 -12.44 12.24
C ASP A 257 -4.68 -12.52 13.56
N LYS A 258 -4.86 -11.39 14.26
CA LYS A 258 -5.69 -11.34 15.47
C LYS A 258 -7.14 -11.66 15.19
N ILE A 259 -7.70 -11.21 14.07
CA ILE A 259 -9.07 -11.56 13.66
C ILE A 259 -9.19 -13.07 13.40
N VAL A 260 -8.30 -13.62 12.58
CA VAL A 260 -8.32 -15.05 12.21
C VAL A 260 -8.13 -15.96 13.42
N ASN A 261 -7.29 -15.54 14.39
CA ASN A 261 -7.04 -16.28 15.63
C ASN A 261 -8.09 -16.02 16.73
N ASN A 262 -9.08 -15.16 16.49
CA ASN A 262 -10.09 -14.73 17.47
C ASN A 262 -9.47 -14.12 18.74
N THR A 263 -8.38 -13.36 18.59
CA THR A 263 -7.67 -12.67 19.67
C THR A 263 -7.68 -11.14 19.48
N LEU A 264 -8.55 -10.62 18.61
CA LEU A 264 -8.70 -9.18 18.42
C LEU A 264 -9.50 -8.60 19.59
N ASP A 265 -9.03 -7.46 20.10
CA ASP A 265 -9.78 -6.61 21.01
C ASP A 265 -9.92 -5.18 20.45
N ASP A 266 -10.83 -4.41 21.06
CA ASP A 266 -11.14 -3.04 20.65
C ASP A 266 -9.95 -2.08 20.87
N ALA A 267 -9.17 -2.30 21.94
CA ALA A 267 -7.99 -1.50 22.26
C ALA A 267 -6.93 -1.59 21.16
N TYR A 268 -6.69 -2.80 20.63
CA TYR A 268 -5.75 -3.03 19.54
C TYR A 268 -6.22 -2.37 18.23
N THR A 269 -7.52 -2.37 17.97
CA THR A 269 -8.10 -1.70 16.79
C THR A 269 -7.88 -0.19 16.86
N LYS A 270 -8.16 0.43 18.03
CA LYS A 270 -7.93 1.86 18.28
C LYS A 270 -6.44 2.24 18.23
N TYR A 271 -5.57 1.40 18.80
CA TYR A 271 -4.13 1.54 18.71
C TYR A 271 -3.65 1.51 17.26
N SER A 272 -4.12 0.52 16.48
CA SER A 272 -3.80 0.37 15.06
C SER A 272 -4.24 1.57 14.23
N LEU A 273 -5.46 2.07 14.47
CA LEU A 273 -5.96 3.30 13.84
C LEU A 273 -5.06 4.50 14.15
N SER A 274 -4.63 4.63 15.41
CA SER A 274 -3.74 5.72 15.84
C SER A 274 -2.38 5.64 15.14
N ILE A 275 -1.81 4.44 14.98
CA ILE A 275 -0.56 4.22 14.23
C ILE A 275 -0.72 4.63 12.76
N LEU A 276 -1.79 4.17 12.10
CA LEU A 276 -2.03 4.46 10.69
C LEU A 276 -2.27 5.96 10.44
N ASN A 277 -2.98 6.64 11.32
CA ASN A 277 -3.21 8.09 11.22
C ASN A 277 -1.93 8.91 11.35
N ARG A 278 -0.94 8.44 12.13
CA ARG A 278 0.38 9.06 12.18
C ARG A 278 1.17 8.83 10.89
N CYS A 279 1.03 7.64 10.30
CA CYS A 279 1.73 7.30 9.06
C CYS A 279 1.23 8.12 7.84
N ALA A 280 0.02 8.66 7.89
CA ALA A 280 -0.57 9.46 6.83
C ALA A 280 -0.31 10.96 7.04
N ASN A 281 -0.05 11.69 5.95
CA ASN A 281 0.03 13.15 5.97
C ASN A 281 -1.35 13.82 5.81
N ARG A 282 -2.41 13.03 5.75
CA ARG A 282 -3.79 13.46 5.56
C ARG A 282 -4.68 12.63 6.48
N ASP A 283 -5.81 13.20 6.86
CA ASP A 283 -6.86 12.45 7.53
C ASP A 283 -7.32 11.30 6.64
N SER A 284 -7.79 10.25 7.31
CA SER A 284 -8.32 9.07 6.66
C SER A 284 -9.69 8.70 7.20
N THR A 285 -10.48 8.00 6.40
CA THR A 285 -11.85 7.55 6.72
C THR A 285 -12.21 6.32 5.89
N GLU A 286 -13.31 5.65 6.23
CA GLU A 286 -13.83 4.43 5.59
C GLU A 286 -14.56 4.70 4.25
N GLN A 287 -14.82 5.96 3.94
CA GLN A 287 -15.38 6.42 2.66
C GLN A 287 -16.76 5.78 2.36
N PHE A 288 -16.88 4.97 1.30
CA PHE A 288 -18.16 4.49 0.77
C PHE A 288 -18.70 3.22 1.43
N PHE A 289 -17.93 2.58 2.32
CA PHE A 289 -18.25 1.23 2.77
C PHE A 289 -19.56 1.15 3.54
N ASN A 290 -19.74 2.00 4.57
CA ASN A 290 -20.93 2.00 5.42
C ASN A 290 -21.99 3.01 4.96
N THR A 291 -21.56 4.16 4.44
CA THR A 291 -22.43 5.27 4.06
C THR A 291 -21.87 5.98 2.84
N LEU A 292 -22.71 6.78 2.18
CA LEU A 292 -22.24 7.67 1.12
C LEU A 292 -21.41 8.82 1.74
N PRO A 293 -20.21 9.12 1.21
CA PRO A 293 -19.40 10.24 1.66
C PRO A 293 -20.14 11.57 1.61
N GLY A 294 -20.02 12.34 2.68
CA GLY A 294 -20.54 13.69 2.81
C GLY A 294 -19.42 14.72 2.95
N LYS A 295 -19.71 15.78 3.72
CA LYS A 295 -18.77 16.89 3.93
C LYS A 295 -17.53 16.53 4.74
N GLU A 296 -17.58 15.47 5.55
CA GLU A 296 -16.50 15.13 6.48
C GLU A 296 -15.42 14.24 5.82
N GLU A 297 -15.73 13.64 4.68
CA GLU A 297 -14.83 12.74 3.93
C GLU A 297 -13.95 13.48 2.92
N GLN A 298 -14.15 14.79 2.77
CA GLN A 298 -13.48 15.62 1.78
C GLN A 298 -13.07 16.99 2.36
N TYR A 299 -11.90 17.48 1.95
CA TYR A 299 -11.46 18.83 2.23
C TYR A 299 -12.07 19.80 1.22
N PHE A 300 -13.06 20.58 1.64
CA PHE A 300 -13.70 21.61 0.80
C PHE A 300 -13.05 22.99 0.93
N LEU A 301 -12.40 23.26 2.07
CA LEU A 301 -11.73 24.52 2.38
C LEU A 301 -10.23 24.27 2.60
N SER A 302 -9.41 25.29 2.33
CA SER A 302 -7.94 25.24 2.39
C SER A 302 -7.32 25.01 3.76
N ASN A 303 -8.08 24.64 4.79
CA ASN A 303 -7.57 24.34 6.14
C ASN A 303 -6.92 22.95 6.20
N ARG A 304 -6.06 22.63 5.22
CA ARG A 304 -5.37 21.35 5.10
C ARG A 304 -3.93 21.50 5.59
N ASP A 305 -3.69 21.01 6.80
CA ASP A 305 -2.34 20.93 7.37
C ASP A 305 -1.74 19.54 7.13
N GLU A 306 -0.88 19.41 6.12
CA GLU A 306 -0.13 18.18 5.84
C GLU A 306 1.21 18.15 6.60
N ILE A 307 1.14 18.06 7.92
CA ILE A 307 2.34 18.05 8.77
C ILE A 307 2.94 16.64 8.77
N SER A 308 4.20 16.51 8.36
CA SER A 308 4.94 15.27 8.58
C SER A 308 5.21 15.11 10.08
N ASN A 309 4.79 13.97 10.63
CA ASN A 309 5.04 13.58 12.02
C ASN A 309 6.53 13.38 12.36
N LYS A 310 7.40 13.21 11.35
CA LYS A 310 8.83 12.95 11.53
C LYS A 310 9.11 11.70 12.39
N ASP A 311 8.25 10.68 12.31
CA ASP A 311 8.33 9.51 13.20
C ASP A 311 9.41 8.51 12.83
N PHE A 312 9.80 8.40 11.57
CA PHE A 312 10.76 7.38 11.12
C PHE A 312 12.19 7.78 11.49
N LEU A 313 12.74 7.18 12.55
CA LEU A 313 14.04 7.58 13.10
C LEU A 313 15.21 6.82 12.49
N GLY A 314 15.04 5.53 12.20
CA GLY A 314 16.11 4.71 11.63
C GLY A 314 15.67 3.32 11.22
N ILE A 315 16.55 2.62 10.50
CA ILE A 315 16.39 1.22 10.10
C ILE A 315 17.62 0.43 10.54
N VAL A 316 17.41 -0.75 11.10
CA VAL A 316 18.48 -1.64 11.57
C VAL A 316 19.19 -2.25 10.38
N ASP A 317 20.50 -2.07 10.31
CA ASP A 317 21.35 -2.72 9.31
C ASP A 317 21.93 -4.04 9.82
N ASP A 318 22.33 -4.08 11.10
CA ASP A 318 22.91 -5.25 11.78
C ASP A 318 22.70 -5.20 13.31
N TYR A 319 22.83 -6.36 13.97
CA TYR A 319 22.79 -6.50 15.43
C TYR A 319 23.78 -7.58 15.89
N ASN A 320 24.74 -7.20 16.72
CA ASN A 320 25.71 -8.13 17.30
C ASN A 320 25.17 -8.72 18.62
N GLU A 321 24.88 -10.03 18.62
CA GLU A 321 24.32 -10.74 19.79
C GLU A 321 25.31 -10.89 20.95
N GLU A 322 26.63 -10.89 20.70
CA GLU A 322 27.65 -11.04 21.75
C GLU A 322 27.84 -9.74 22.53
N THR A 323 27.83 -8.60 21.82
CA THR A 323 28.06 -7.28 22.43
C THR A 323 26.76 -6.53 22.73
N ASN A 324 25.62 -7.01 22.21
CA ASN A 324 24.32 -6.34 22.21
C ASN A 324 24.37 -4.94 21.57
N ILE A 325 25.14 -4.79 20.49
CA ILE A 325 25.27 -3.52 19.76
C ILE A 325 24.41 -3.59 18.50
N VAL A 326 23.51 -2.62 18.34
CA VAL A 326 22.77 -2.41 17.09
C VAL A 326 23.55 -1.44 16.20
N THR A 327 23.58 -1.73 14.89
CA THR A 327 24.01 -0.81 13.84
C THR A 327 22.78 -0.29 13.12
N LEU A 328 22.50 1.01 13.25
CA LEU A 328 21.29 1.67 12.77
C LEU A 328 21.63 2.69 11.69
N GLU A 329 21.01 2.58 10.51
CA GLU A 329 21.03 3.66 9.52
C GLU A 329 19.98 4.71 9.89
N GLN A 330 20.45 5.91 10.22
CA GLN A 330 19.60 7.04 10.59
C GLN A 330 18.73 7.51 9.42
N ARG A 331 17.49 7.87 9.73
CA ARG A 331 16.52 8.42 8.79
C ARG A 331 16.01 9.80 9.21
N ASN A 332 15.99 10.07 10.51
CA ASN A 332 15.59 11.37 11.04
C ASN A 332 16.24 11.63 12.40
N TYR A 333 16.16 12.89 12.83
CA TYR A 333 16.76 13.38 14.06
C TYR A 333 16.31 12.59 15.30
N PHE A 334 17.26 12.14 16.10
CA PHE A 334 17.06 11.66 17.47
C PHE A 334 18.31 11.95 18.33
N THR A 335 18.14 11.91 19.66
CA THR A 335 19.22 12.11 20.62
C THR A 335 19.32 10.94 21.60
N PRO A 336 20.49 10.72 22.23
CA PRO A 336 20.61 9.90 23.43
C PRO A 336 19.56 10.26 24.49
N GLY A 337 19.12 9.28 25.27
CA GLY A 337 18.09 9.43 26.31
C GLY A 337 16.65 9.52 25.79
N GLU A 338 16.42 9.65 24.47
CA GLU A 338 15.07 9.67 23.90
C GLU A 338 14.41 8.29 24.00
N THR A 339 13.12 8.26 24.35
CA THR A 339 12.32 7.04 24.33
C THR A 339 11.69 6.84 22.96
N VAL A 340 11.99 5.70 22.36
CA VAL A 340 11.62 5.29 21.01
C VAL A 340 10.92 3.93 21.03
N GLU A 341 10.49 3.47 19.86
CA GLU A 341 9.87 2.17 19.68
C GLU A 341 10.49 1.44 18.47
N PHE A 342 10.91 0.20 18.68
CA PHE A 342 11.31 -0.70 17.61
C PHE A 342 10.15 -1.60 17.20
N PHE A 343 10.00 -1.84 15.90
CA PHE A 343 9.04 -2.80 15.36
C PHE A 343 9.58 -3.39 14.05
N GLY A 344 9.16 -4.60 13.70
CA GLY A 344 9.71 -5.25 12.53
C GLY A 344 9.06 -6.57 12.15
N PRO A 345 9.61 -7.26 11.14
CA PRO A 345 9.07 -8.50 10.58
C PRO A 345 8.72 -9.57 11.63
N ASN A 346 9.54 -9.69 12.67
CA ASN A 346 9.38 -10.67 13.75
C ASN A 346 9.41 -10.01 15.13
N LEU A 347 9.16 -8.71 15.20
CA LEU A 347 9.27 -7.91 16.42
C LEU A 347 7.98 -7.13 16.64
N GLU A 348 7.27 -7.48 17.71
CA GLU A 348 6.19 -6.64 18.20
C GLU A 348 6.73 -5.28 18.66
N ALA A 349 5.95 -4.23 18.43
CA ALA A 349 6.29 -2.87 18.81
C ALA A 349 6.75 -2.79 20.28
N THR A 350 8.04 -2.53 20.48
CA THR A 350 8.70 -2.59 21.80
C THR A 350 9.37 -1.26 22.11
N THR A 351 9.02 -0.69 23.27
CA THR A 351 9.60 0.57 23.76
C THR A 351 11.06 0.38 24.16
N PHE A 352 11.90 1.36 23.82
CA PHE A 352 13.32 1.39 24.14
C PHE A 352 13.76 2.82 24.47
N THR A 353 14.70 2.99 25.39
CA THR A 353 15.33 4.29 25.66
C THR A 353 16.76 4.26 25.14
N ILE A 354 17.09 5.19 24.24
CA ILE A 354 18.42 5.26 23.62
C ILE A 354 19.46 5.53 24.73
N PRO A 355 20.54 4.74 24.84
CA PRO A 355 21.55 4.96 25.87
C PRO A 355 22.27 6.29 25.65
N GLU A 356 22.81 6.86 26.73
CA GLU A 356 23.58 8.12 26.70
C GLU A 356 24.80 8.07 25.76
N ASN A 357 25.40 6.89 25.62
CA ASN A 357 26.57 6.68 24.77
C ASN A 357 26.15 6.00 23.46
N ILE A 358 26.08 6.79 22.39
CA ILE A 358 25.95 6.32 21.01
C ILE A 358 27.18 6.74 20.21
N THR A 359 27.56 5.96 19.19
CA THR A 359 28.72 6.24 18.34
C THR A 359 28.36 6.28 16.86
N ASP A 360 29.23 6.87 16.04
CA ASP A 360 29.17 6.78 14.58
C ASP A 360 29.79 5.47 14.03
N GLU A 361 30.00 5.38 12.71
CA GLU A 361 30.63 4.22 12.06
C GLU A 361 32.08 3.98 12.47
N ASP A 362 32.79 5.06 12.82
CA ASP A 362 34.20 5.09 13.23
C ASP A 362 34.39 4.95 14.75
N ASP A 363 33.31 4.63 15.47
CA ASP A 363 33.23 4.47 16.93
C ASP A 363 33.53 5.75 17.73
N ASN A 364 33.37 6.94 17.11
CA ASN A 364 33.41 8.21 17.83
C ASN A 364 32.08 8.46 18.54
N LEU A 365 32.12 8.96 19.78
CA LEU A 365 30.91 9.38 20.50
C LEU A 365 30.24 10.56 19.81
N ILE A 366 28.91 10.49 19.66
CA ILE A 366 28.11 11.57 19.10
C ILE A 366 26.99 11.98 20.07
N GLU A 367 26.70 13.27 20.14
CA GLU A 367 25.65 13.82 21.00
C GLU A 367 24.27 13.80 20.31
N VAL A 368 24.24 13.63 18.99
CA VAL A 368 23.02 13.71 18.18
C VAL A 368 23.16 12.92 16.87
N ALA A 369 22.06 12.33 16.42
CA ALA A 369 21.97 11.68 15.12
C ALA A 369 21.18 12.56 14.13
N ASN A 370 21.86 13.49 13.44
CA ASN A 370 21.24 14.52 12.61
C ASN A 370 21.65 14.49 11.12
N HIS A 371 22.52 13.57 10.71
CA HIS A 371 22.98 13.45 9.33
C HIS A 371 22.23 12.33 8.59
N PRO A 372 21.53 12.61 7.47
CA PRO A 372 20.77 11.60 6.74
C PRO A 372 21.63 10.39 6.37
N LYS A 373 21.14 9.19 6.70
CA LYS A 373 21.81 7.90 6.45
C LYS A 373 23.12 7.70 7.22
N MET A 374 23.40 8.50 8.24
CA MET A 374 24.55 8.22 9.10
C MET A 374 24.33 6.88 9.81
N ILE A 375 25.40 6.11 9.96
CA ILE A 375 25.38 4.90 10.76
C ILE A 375 25.59 5.27 12.22
N VAL A 376 24.70 4.78 13.07
CA VAL A 376 24.73 4.98 14.51
C VAL A 376 24.80 3.63 15.19
N LYS A 377 25.73 3.46 16.13
CA LYS A 377 25.87 2.25 16.92
C LYS A 377 25.59 2.52 18.39
N PHE A 378 24.87 1.61 19.05
CA PHE A 378 24.64 1.70 20.49
C PHE A 378 24.23 0.36 21.09
N LYS A 379 24.35 0.25 22.42
CA LYS A 379 23.87 -0.94 23.15
C LYS A 379 22.35 -0.98 23.16
N CYS A 380 21.77 -2.09 22.72
CA CYS A 380 20.33 -2.33 22.76
C CYS A 380 20.07 -3.69 23.41
N ASN A 381 19.21 -3.74 24.42
CA ASN A 381 18.83 -4.98 25.11
C ASN A 381 17.70 -5.74 24.43
N ILE A 382 17.12 -5.16 23.36
CA ILE A 382 16.15 -5.82 22.49
C ILE A 382 16.94 -6.55 21.41
N LYS A 383 16.67 -7.83 21.22
CA LYS A 383 17.24 -8.58 20.10
C LYS A 383 16.60 -8.08 18.81
N LEU A 384 17.39 -7.39 18.00
CA LEU A 384 16.95 -6.81 16.73
C LEU A 384 17.47 -7.64 15.56
N THR A 385 16.81 -7.50 14.41
CA THR A 385 17.19 -8.10 13.15
C THR A 385 17.26 -7.05 12.05
N LYS A 386 17.99 -7.36 10.98
CA LYS A 386 18.08 -6.49 9.82
C LYS A 386 16.69 -6.11 9.31
N TYR A 387 16.50 -4.84 9.01
CA TYR A 387 15.26 -4.19 8.59
C TYR A 387 14.22 -3.91 9.67
N ASP A 388 14.46 -4.24 10.95
CA ASP A 388 13.66 -3.66 12.02
C ASP A 388 13.74 -2.13 11.96
N MET A 389 12.65 -1.44 12.28
CA MET A 389 12.56 0.01 12.17
C MET A 389 12.39 0.65 13.55
N MET A 390 13.07 1.78 13.73
CA MET A 390 12.95 2.62 14.92
C MET A 390 12.06 3.82 14.60
N ARG A 391 11.06 4.07 15.46
CA ARG A 391 10.18 5.22 15.37
C ARG A 391 10.00 5.93 16.70
N LYS A 392 9.45 7.15 16.68
CA LYS A 392 9.08 7.88 17.90
C LYS A 392 8.04 7.12 18.70
N LYS A 393 8.22 7.05 20.02
CA LYS A 393 7.21 6.54 20.95
C LYS A 393 6.23 7.66 21.29
N VAL A 394 4.95 7.49 20.96
CA VAL A 394 3.93 8.53 21.16
C VAL A 394 2.78 8.09 22.05
N PHE A 395 2.36 6.82 21.95
CA PHE A 395 1.31 6.26 22.79
C PHE A 395 1.57 4.77 23.07
N ASP A 396 0.97 4.27 24.14
CA ASP A 396 0.97 2.87 24.53
C ASP A 396 -0.40 2.23 24.28
N ILE A 397 -0.42 0.94 23.94
CA ILE A 397 -1.68 0.20 23.77
C ILE A 397 -2.57 0.26 25.02
N SER A 398 -1.96 0.34 26.21
CA SER A 398 -2.65 0.46 27.49
C SER A 398 -3.47 1.75 27.63
N GLN A 399 -3.21 2.76 26.80
CA GLN A 399 -4.00 4.00 26.77
C GLN A 399 -5.36 3.81 26.07
N PHE A 400 -5.58 2.67 25.41
CA PHE A 400 -6.80 2.33 24.69
C PHE A 400 -7.62 1.19 25.33
N LEU A 401 -7.15 0.65 26.47
CA LEU A 401 -7.81 -0.40 27.25
C LEU A 401 -9.07 0.07 27.98
#